data_AF-A0A7C6L9Q8-F1
#
_entry.id   AF-A0A7C6L9Q8-F1
#
_cell.length_a   1.000
_cell.length_b   1.000
_cell.length_c   1.000
_cell.angle_alpha   90.00
_cell.angle_beta   90.00
_cell.angle_gamma   90.00
#
_symmetry.space_group_name_H-M   'P 1'
#
loop_
_entity.id
_entity.type
_entity.pdbx_description
1 polymer ?
#
loop_
_entity_poly.entity_id
_entity_poly.type
_entity_poly.pdbx_seq_one_letter_code
_entity_poly.pdbx_strand_id
1 'polypeptide(L)'
;MEVVETVVVLSADHELVGRQCVVCQKAFQPNDEVVVCPRCKTPHHGDCWREVGGCGSYGCPTVAVAVKKEKKGPEGDSHLLKRTPREKAMMAVGIIVALGLLAFALRPAPDPAAGRTKISIMVPGGIYETDYYEPFIDEFNSSQKELYLAFSVTPSIAYQQKLVVLLGARDAPDIFSLAEQQFRMFAANKALLDLTPYLEGHPELAARFFPNGTEPYSVDGGIYGVPHPARNEIFAIWALSPNPDTAWDVLVMLLDKINSDWPQELTGELIFEPWQIEIPGPGQ
;
A
#
# COMPACT_ATOMS: atom_id res chain seq x y z
N MET A 1 17.48 40.94 12.47
CA MET A 1 17.96 42.03 11.58
C MET A 1 19.35 41.66 11.14
N GLU A 2 19.50 41.14 9.92
CA GLU A 2 20.82 40.94 9.30
C GLU A 2 21.44 42.32 9.07
N VAL A 3 22.56 42.60 9.73
CA VAL A 3 23.26 43.87 9.55
C VAL A 3 24.14 43.72 8.32
N VAL A 4 23.64 44.19 7.18
CA VAL A 4 24.30 44.09 5.88
C VAL A 4 25.52 45.02 5.85
N GLU A 5 26.67 44.50 5.43
CA GLU A 5 27.88 45.28 5.21
C GLU A 5 27.65 46.31 4.09
N THR A 6 27.93 47.59 4.35
CA THR A 6 27.77 48.67 3.38
C THR A 6 29.14 49.18 2.97
N VAL A 7 29.46 49.10 1.69
CA VAL A 7 30.67 49.67 1.10
C VAL A 7 30.36 51.11 0.69
N VAL A 8 31.18 52.07 1.11
CA VAL A 8 31.04 53.48 0.77
C VAL A 8 32.29 53.92 0.00
N VAL A 9 32.09 54.62 -1.13
CA VAL A 9 33.16 55.31 -1.85
C VAL A 9 33.29 56.71 -1.28
N LEU A 10 34.46 57.10 -0.78
CA LEU A 10 34.63 58.39 -0.11
C LEU A 10 34.62 59.56 -1.11
N SER A 11 33.78 60.56 -0.88
CA SER A 11 33.91 61.87 -1.53
C SER A 11 35.08 62.66 -0.94
N ALA A 12 35.54 63.71 -1.64
CA ALA A 12 36.70 64.50 -1.22
C ALA A 12 36.56 65.21 0.13
N ASP A 13 35.32 65.43 0.57
CA ASP A 13 34.90 66.07 1.82
C ASP A 13 34.41 65.08 2.88
N HIS A 14 34.51 63.77 2.66
CA HIS A 14 33.98 62.77 3.58
C HIS A 14 34.79 62.72 4.88
N GLU A 15 34.11 62.64 6.03
CA GLU A 15 34.71 62.65 7.39
C GLU A 15 35.73 61.53 7.70
N LEU A 16 35.84 60.54 6.81
CA LEU A 16 36.76 59.41 6.94
C LEU A 16 38.07 59.66 6.22
N VAL A 17 38.13 60.64 5.31
CA VAL A 17 39.36 61.04 4.61
C VAL A 17 40.38 61.51 5.64
N GLY A 18 41.61 61.00 5.56
CA GLY A 18 42.68 61.27 6.52
C GLY A 18 42.71 60.35 7.75
N ARG A 19 41.65 59.58 8.05
CA ARG A 19 41.71 58.52 9.08
C ARG A 19 42.48 57.30 8.58
N GLN A 20 43.02 56.49 9.48
CA GLN A 20 43.81 55.31 9.12
C GLN A 20 43.00 54.02 9.13
N CYS A 21 43.26 53.15 8.16
CA CYS A 21 42.77 51.77 8.16
C CYS A 21 43.51 50.94 9.22
N VAL A 22 42.78 50.20 10.07
CA VAL A 22 43.38 49.38 11.14
C VAL A 22 44.25 48.22 10.62
N VAL A 23 44.03 47.78 9.37
CA VAL A 23 44.74 46.66 8.75
C VAL A 23 46.06 47.11 8.11
N CYS A 24 46.03 48.15 7.27
CA CYS A 24 47.20 48.59 6.50
C CYS A 24 47.86 49.87 7.03
N GLN A 25 47.25 50.54 8.01
CA GLN A 25 47.70 51.79 8.65
C GLN A 25 47.83 53.00 7.72
N LYS A 26 47.38 52.89 6.47
CA LYS A 26 47.36 54.00 5.51
C LYS A 26 46.13 54.88 5.73
N ALA A 27 46.31 56.19 5.49
CA ALA A 27 45.22 57.15 5.55
C ALA A 27 44.28 57.00 4.34
N PHE A 28 42.97 57.07 4.58
CA PHE A 28 41.96 57.06 3.53
C PHE A 28 42.06 58.31 2.65
N GLN A 29 41.97 58.12 1.35
CA GLN A 29 41.98 59.18 0.35
C GLN A 29 40.57 59.38 -0.24
N PRO A 30 40.30 60.54 -0.86
CA PRO A 30 39.14 60.68 -1.75
C PRO A 30 39.13 59.56 -2.79
N ASN A 31 37.93 59.04 -3.10
CA ASN A 31 37.68 57.90 -3.98
C ASN A 31 38.08 56.50 -3.46
N ASP A 32 38.59 56.36 -2.23
CA ASP A 32 38.81 55.04 -1.65
C ASP A 32 37.47 54.34 -1.37
N GLU A 33 37.40 53.03 -1.66
CA GLU A 33 36.36 52.15 -1.14
C GLU A 33 36.63 51.85 0.33
N VAL A 34 35.69 52.19 1.20
CA VAL A 34 35.81 51.98 2.65
C VAL A 34 34.62 51.19 3.16
N VAL A 35 34.92 50.16 3.94
CA VAL A 35 33.94 49.35 4.67
C VAL A 35 34.04 49.69 6.15
N VAL A 36 32.92 50.12 6.72
CA VAL A 36 32.81 50.38 8.16
C VAL A 36 32.22 49.14 8.82
N CYS A 37 32.95 48.57 9.78
CA CYS A 37 32.48 47.38 10.48
C CYS A 37 31.11 47.65 11.12
N PRO A 38 30.07 46.83 10.85
CA PRO A 38 28.73 47.08 11.39
C PRO A 38 28.69 47.04 12.92
N ARG A 39 29.59 46.27 13.54
CA ARG A 39 29.70 46.02 14.98
C ARG A 39 30.51 47.07 15.73
N CYS A 40 31.79 47.23 15.41
CA CYS A 40 32.69 48.13 16.15
C CYS A 40 32.87 49.49 15.48
N LYS A 41 32.23 49.74 14.33
CA LYS A 41 32.30 51.00 13.55
C LYS A 41 33.72 51.41 13.14
N THR A 42 34.69 50.50 13.20
CA THR A 42 36.05 50.74 12.72
C THR A 42 36.06 50.73 11.19
N PRO A 43 36.64 51.76 10.54
CA PRO A 43 36.75 51.82 9.07
C PRO A 43 37.94 50.99 8.55
N HIS A 44 37.76 50.39 7.38
CA HIS A 44 38.75 49.55 6.69
C HIS A 44 38.69 49.87 5.19
N HIS A 45 39.80 49.77 4.46
CA HIS A 45 39.73 49.75 3.00
C HIS A 45 38.93 48.53 2.54
N GLY A 46 38.14 48.66 1.47
CA GLY A 46 37.33 47.58 0.92
C GLY A 46 38.17 46.35 0.56
N ASP A 47 39.36 46.56 0.00
CA ASP A 47 40.31 45.48 -0.29
C ASP A 47 40.85 44.83 0.99
N CYS A 48 41.27 45.62 1.98
CA CYS A 48 41.77 45.09 3.26
C CYS A 48 40.69 44.32 4.03
N TRP A 49 39.43 44.76 3.97
CA TRP A 49 38.28 44.06 4.55
C TRP A 49 38.06 42.70 3.87
N ARG A 50 38.12 42.67 2.54
CA ARG A 50 37.97 41.44 1.72
C ARG A 50 39.15 40.48 1.87
N GLU A 51 40.37 41.00 2.01
CA GLU A 51 41.60 40.22 2.16
C GLU A 51 41.64 39.52 3.51
N VAL A 52 41.37 40.26 4.60
CA VAL A 52 41.36 39.69 5.95
C VAL A 52 40.10 38.84 6.16
N GLY A 53 38.98 39.15 5.50
CA GLY A 53 37.72 38.41 5.60
C GLY A 53 36.85 38.84 6.79
N GLY A 54 36.98 40.10 7.22
CA GLY A 54 36.26 40.67 8.36
C GLY A 54 36.99 41.84 9.01
N CYS A 55 36.59 42.18 10.24
CA CYS A 55 37.18 43.30 10.97
C CYS A 55 38.59 42.98 11.51
N GLY A 56 39.55 43.86 11.25
CA GLY A 56 40.93 43.75 11.74
C GLY A 56 41.18 44.36 13.13
N SER A 57 40.16 44.90 13.78
CA SER A 57 40.28 45.50 15.11
C SER A 57 40.37 44.42 16.20
N TYR A 58 41.36 44.56 17.10
CA TYR A 58 41.60 43.61 18.17
C TYR A 58 40.37 43.48 19.08
N GLY A 59 39.89 42.25 19.29
CA GLY A 59 38.75 41.96 20.16
C GLY A 59 37.36 42.21 19.54
N CYS A 60 37.26 42.52 18.25
CA CYS A 60 35.96 42.61 17.59
C CYS A 60 35.36 41.20 17.39
N PRO A 61 34.10 40.93 17.76
CA PRO A 61 33.50 39.61 17.53
C PRO A 61 33.23 39.29 16.06
N THR A 62 33.41 40.27 15.17
CA THR A 62 33.35 40.13 13.71
C THR A 62 34.76 40.02 13.10
N VAL A 63 35.75 39.61 13.92
CA VAL A 63 37.09 39.25 13.43
C VAL A 63 36.96 38.06 12.48
N ALA A 64 37.71 38.14 11.38
CA ALA A 64 37.67 37.18 10.30
C ALA A 64 37.73 35.72 10.77
N VAL A 65 36.74 34.92 10.33
CA VAL A 65 36.88 33.47 10.33
C VAL A 65 37.89 33.16 9.22
N ALA A 66 39.15 33.02 9.59
CA ALA A 66 40.25 32.72 8.68
C ALA A 66 40.15 31.29 8.11
N VAL A 67 39.10 31.00 7.34
CA VAL A 67 39.08 29.92 6.38
C VAL A 67 38.21 30.36 5.20
N LYS A 68 38.81 31.07 4.25
CA LYS A 68 38.24 31.17 2.90
C LYS A 68 38.26 29.76 2.34
N LYS A 69 37.11 29.07 2.38
CA LYS A 69 36.97 27.73 1.82
C LYS A 69 37.31 27.84 0.34
N GLU A 70 38.49 27.41 -0.06
CA GLU A 70 38.83 27.31 -1.47
C GLU A 70 37.76 26.46 -2.14
N LYS A 71 37.22 26.94 -3.26
CA LYS A 71 36.36 26.13 -4.11
C LYS A 71 37.20 24.96 -4.59
N LYS A 72 37.12 23.83 -3.86
CA LYS A 72 37.67 22.56 -4.31
C LYS A 72 37.09 22.32 -5.71
N GLY A 73 37.97 22.25 -6.72
CA GLY A 73 37.57 21.82 -8.06
C GLY A 73 36.89 20.44 -7.97
N PRO A 74 36.09 20.05 -8.98
CA PRO A 74 35.43 18.76 -8.97
C PRO A 74 36.47 17.64 -8.74
N GLU A 75 36.25 16.81 -7.72
CA GLU A 75 37.11 15.65 -7.47
C GLU A 75 36.91 14.63 -8.59
N GLY A 76 37.95 14.40 -9.38
CA GLY A 76 38.02 13.37 -10.42
C GLY A 76 37.92 13.87 -11.87
N ASP A 77 38.43 13.03 -12.78
CA ASP A 77 38.54 13.31 -14.22
C ASP A 77 37.23 13.08 -14.99
N SER A 78 36.13 12.78 -14.28
CA SER A 78 34.81 12.53 -14.85
C SER A 78 34.28 13.71 -15.66
N HIS A 79 34.73 14.93 -15.38
CA HIS A 79 34.42 16.14 -16.15
C HIS A 79 35.19 16.23 -17.49
N LEU A 80 36.28 15.48 -17.66
CA LEU A 80 37.08 15.41 -18.89
C LEU A 80 36.57 14.34 -19.86
N LEU A 81 35.79 13.37 -19.35
CA LEU A 81 35.16 12.33 -20.16
C LEU A 81 34.00 12.91 -20.98
N LYS A 82 34.32 13.49 -22.14
CA LYS A 82 33.32 13.87 -23.14
C LYS A 82 32.74 12.60 -23.76
N ARG A 83 31.57 12.19 -23.28
CA ARG A 83 30.82 11.04 -23.82
C ARG A 83 30.64 11.17 -25.33
N THR A 84 30.98 10.12 -26.06
CA THR A 84 30.83 10.07 -27.52
C THR A 84 29.35 10.09 -27.92
N PRO A 85 28.99 10.47 -29.16
CA PRO A 85 27.60 10.45 -29.61
C PRO A 85 26.94 9.07 -29.47
N ARG A 86 27.72 7.99 -29.65
CA ARG A 86 27.27 6.60 -29.46
C ARG A 86 26.94 6.27 -28.00
N GLU A 87 27.77 6.72 -27.06
CA GLU A 87 27.53 6.52 -25.62
C GLU A 87 26.31 7.29 -25.13
N LYS A 88 26.09 8.51 -25.63
CA LYS A 88 24.87 9.29 -25.35
C LYS A 88 23.63 8.58 -25.87
N ALA A 89 23.70 8.02 -27.08
CA ALA A 89 22.60 7.25 -27.66
C ALA A 89 22.32 5.97 -26.84
N MET A 90 23.35 5.23 -26.43
CA MET A 90 23.19 4.04 -25.59
C MET A 90 22.59 4.37 -24.22
N MET A 91 23.00 5.45 -23.57
CA MET A 91 22.38 5.90 -22.31
C MET A 91 20.92 6.29 -22.49
N ALA A 92 20.58 7.01 -23.57
CA ALA A 92 19.20 7.36 -23.87
C ALA A 92 18.34 6.12 -24.09
N VAL A 93 18.82 5.13 -24.85
CA VAL A 93 18.15 3.84 -25.02
C VAL A 93 18.00 3.11 -23.69
N GLY A 94 19.04 3.08 -22.85
CA GLY A 94 18.98 2.45 -21.53
C GLY A 94 17.94 3.10 -20.62
N ILE A 95 17.83 4.43 -20.62
CA ILE A 95 16.80 5.17 -19.88
C ILE A 95 15.40 4.86 -20.43
N ILE A 96 15.23 4.83 -21.76
CA ILE A 96 13.95 4.50 -22.40
C ILE A 96 13.52 3.06 -22.06
N VAL A 97 14.45 2.10 -22.08
CA VAL A 97 14.19 0.71 -21.71
C VAL A 97 13.85 0.61 -20.21
N ALA A 98 14.59 1.28 -19.33
CA ALA A 98 14.31 1.29 -17.90
C ALA A 98 12.94 1.92 -17.58
N LEU A 99 12.59 3.03 -18.24
CA LEU A 99 11.27 3.65 -18.12
C LEU A 99 10.17 2.77 -18.72
N GLY A 100 10.44 2.07 -19.83
CA GLY A 100 9.53 1.11 -20.43
C GLY A 100 9.25 -0.09 -19.52
N LEU A 101 10.27 -0.64 -18.87
CA LEU A 101 10.14 -1.70 -17.88
C LEU A 101 9.39 -1.23 -16.63
N LEU A 102 9.68 -0.03 -16.14
CA LEU A 102 8.97 0.56 -15.00
C LEU A 102 7.49 0.81 -15.35
N ALA A 103 7.21 1.34 -16.54
CA ALA A 103 5.85 1.55 -17.01
C ALA A 103 5.09 0.24 -17.21
N PHE A 104 5.76 -0.84 -17.64
CA PHE A 104 5.17 -2.17 -17.73
C PHE A 104 4.89 -2.78 -16.35
N ALA A 105 5.82 -2.65 -15.40
CA ALA A 105 5.65 -3.16 -14.03
C ALA A 105 4.57 -2.42 -13.23
N LEU A 106 4.33 -1.14 -13.54
CA LEU A 106 3.27 -0.33 -12.93
C LEU A 106 1.91 -0.50 -13.60
N ARG A 107 1.77 -1.33 -14.65
CA ARG A 107 0.45 -1.64 -15.19
C ARG A 107 -0.31 -2.46 -14.14
N PRO A 108 -1.49 -2.01 -13.68
CA PRO A 108 -2.33 -2.85 -12.85
C PRO A 108 -2.61 -4.14 -13.63
N ALA A 109 -2.52 -5.27 -12.94
CA ALA A 109 -2.87 -6.55 -13.53
C ALA A 109 -4.26 -6.45 -14.18
N PRO A 110 -4.51 -7.12 -15.32
CA PRO A 110 -5.83 -7.14 -15.92
C PRO A 110 -6.86 -7.52 -14.86
N ASP A 111 -7.83 -6.65 -14.61
CA ASP A 111 -8.92 -6.95 -13.68
C ASP A 111 -9.74 -8.11 -14.28
N PRO A 112 -9.76 -9.30 -13.65
CA PRO A 112 -10.49 -10.45 -14.16
C PRO A 112 -12.00 -10.19 -14.26
N ALA A 113 -12.53 -9.30 -13.42
CA ALA A 113 -13.92 -8.91 -13.49
C ALA A 113 -14.20 -8.04 -14.72
N ALA A 114 -13.21 -7.35 -15.28
CA ALA A 114 -13.34 -6.49 -16.46
C ALA A 114 -14.53 -5.49 -16.36
N GLY A 115 -14.75 -4.94 -15.16
CA GLY A 115 -15.86 -4.02 -14.87
C GLY A 115 -17.20 -4.68 -14.51
N ARG A 116 -17.27 -6.01 -14.47
CA ARG A 116 -18.42 -6.77 -13.95
C ARG A 116 -18.53 -6.63 -12.43
N THR A 117 -19.74 -6.79 -11.91
CA THR A 117 -19.95 -6.90 -10.45
C THR A 117 -19.29 -8.18 -9.96
N LYS A 118 -18.31 -8.02 -9.06
CA LYS A 118 -17.54 -9.12 -8.50
C LYS A 118 -18.20 -9.63 -7.23
N ILE A 119 -18.44 -10.95 -7.16
CA ILE A 119 -18.82 -11.65 -5.93
C ILE A 119 -17.68 -12.59 -5.56
N SER A 120 -17.13 -12.40 -4.37
CA SER A 120 -15.99 -13.15 -3.85
C SER A 120 -16.45 -14.30 -2.95
N ILE A 121 -15.96 -15.50 -3.24
CA ILE A 121 -16.35 -16.72 -2.54
C ILE A 121 -15.08 -17.41 -2.05
N MET A 122 -15.06 -17.79 -0.78
CA MET A 122 -13.94 -18.52 -0.20
C MET A 122 -14.45 -19.75 0.55
N VAL A 123 -13.95 -20.93 0.18
CA VAL A 123 -14.29 -22.20 0.84
C VAL A 123 -13.02 -22.95 1.24
N PRO A 124 -13.07 -23.76 2.30
CA PRO A 124 -11.98 -24.66 2.65
C PRO A 124 -11.96 -25.86 1.69
N GLY A 125 -10.77 -26.42 1.47
CA GLY A 125 -10.60 -27.62 0.67
C GLY A 125 -9.18 -27.78 0.15
N GLY A 126 -9.01 -28.68 -0.81
CA GLY A 126 -7.76 -28.90 -1.52
C GLY A 126 -8.03 -29.07 -3.01
N ILE A 127 -7.21 -29.92 -3.65
CA ILE A 127 -7.27 -30.11 -5.09
C ILE A 127 -8.61 -30.70 -5.56
N TYR A 128 -9.21 -31.60 -4.78
CA TYR A 128 -10.47 -32.25 -5.16
C TYR A 128 -11.66 -31.27 -5.14
N GLU A 129 -11.72 -30.37 -4.17
CA GLU A 129 -12.71 -29.28 -4.18
C GLU A 129 -12.46 -28.30 -5.32
N THR A 130 -11.19 -27.98 -5.61
CA THR A 130 -10.85 -27.14 -6.77
C THR A 130 -11.35 -27.78 -8.07
N ASP A 131 -11.06 -29.06 -8.29
CA ASP A 131 -11.49 -29.80 -9.48
C ASP A 131 -13.02 -29.88 -9.61
N TYR A 132 -13.75 -29.81 -8.49
CA TYR A 132 -15.21 -29.77 -8.48
C TYR A 132 -15.78 -28.39 -8.82
N TYR A 133 -15.26 -27.32 -8.19
CA TYR A 133 -15.83 -25.97 -8.35
C TYR A 133 -15.34 -25.25 -9.60
N GLU A 134 -14.06 -25.37 -9.94
CA GLU A 134 -13.40 -24.57 -11.00
C GLU A 134 -14.11 -24.68 -12.36
N PRO A 135 -14.45 -25.88 -12.88
CA PRO A 135 -15.11 -25.99 -14.18
C PRO A 135 -16.45 -25.24 -14.24
N PHE A 136 -17.24 -25.34 -13.17
CA PHE A 136 -18.54 -24.67 -13.06
C PHE A 136 -18.37 -23.15 -12.98
N ILE A 137 -17.41 -22.67 -12.18
CA ILE A 137 -17.12 -21.24 -12.04
C ILE A 137 -16.60 -20.65 -13.34
N ASP A 138 -15.75 -21.37 -14.08
CA ASP A 138 -15.23 -20.94 -15.36
C ASP A 138 -16.32 -20.86 -16.43
N GLU A 139 -17.22 -21.85 -16.48
CA GLU A 139 -18.38 -21.84 -17.36
C GLU A 139 -19.31 -20.65 -17.05
N PHE A 140 -19.61 -20.43 -15.76
CA PHE A 140 -20.39 -19.28 -15.32
C PHE A 140 -19.71 -17.97 -15.75
N ASN A 141 -18.43 -17.79 -15.41
CA ASN A 141 -17.70 -16.55 -15.72
C ASN A 141 -17.53 -16.31 -17.23
N SER A 142 -17.50 -17.36 -18.04
CA SER A 142 -17.40 -17.26 -19.51
C SER A 142 -18.74 -16.91 -20.16
N SER A 143 -19.86 -17.31 -19.55
CA SER A 143 -21.20 -17.04 -20.06
C SER A 143 -21.79 -15.71 -19.57
N GLN A 144 -21.31 -15.19 -18.43
CA GLN A 144 -21.88 -14.03 -17.76
C GLN A 144 -21.23 -12.71 -18.16
N LYS A 145 -22.08 -11.74 -18.50
CA LYS A 145 -21.66 -10.39 -18.93
C LYS A 145 -21.67 -9.35 -17.83
N GLU A 146 -22.41 -9.61 -16.75
CA GLU A 146 -22.63 -8.63 -15.67
C GLU A 146 -21.96 -9.06 -14.36
N LEU A 147 -21.86 -10.36 -14.12
CA LEU A 147 -21.32 -10.94 -12.89
C LEU A 147 -19.98 -11.64 -13.15
N TYR A 148 -19.09 -11.55 -12.17
CA TYR A 148 -17.85 -12.30 -12.10
C TYR A 148 -17.69 -12.92 -10.71
N LEU A 149 -17.55 -14.24 -10.66
CA LEU A 149 -17.32 -14.98 -9.43
C LEU A 149 -15.81 -15.13 -9.21
N ALA A 150 -15.31 -14.49 -8.16
CA ALA A 150 -13.96 -14.69 -7.69
C ALA A 150 -13.97 -15.80 -6.63
N PHE A 151 -13.98 -17.04 -7.10
CA PHE A 151 -14.01 -18.22 -6.27
C PHE A 151 -12.59 -18.63 -5.84
N SER A 152 -12.44 -19.03 -4.59
CA SER A 152 -11.17 -19.56 -4.08
C SER A 152 -11.37 -20.71 -3.11
N VAL A 153 -10.73 -21.83 -3.41
CA VAL A 153 -10.52 -22.90 -2.45
C VAL A 153 -9.23 -22.58 -1.68
N THR A 154 -9.32 -22.52 -0.36
CA THR A 154 -8.15 -22.31 0.50
C THR A 154 -7.87 -23.60 1.28
N PRO A 155 -6.59 -24.05 1.35
CA PRO A 155 -6.19 -25.20 2.16
C PRO A 155 -6.80 -25.16 3.55
N SER A 156 -7.53 -26.21 3.93
CA SER A 156 -8.35 -26.27 5.16
C SER A 156 -7.58 -25.85 6.41
N ILE A 157 -6.31 -26.24 6.52
CA ILE A 157 -5.41 -25.89 7.62
C ILE A 157 -5.19 -24.38 7.79
N ALA A 158 -5.12 -23.65 6.68
CA ALA A 158 -4.89 -22.20 6.68
C ALA A 158 -6.19 -21.39 6.57
N TYR A 159 -7.31 -22.06 6.29
CA TYR A 159 -8.58 -21.43 5.97
C TYR A 159 -9.06 -20.49 7.06
N GLN A 160 -9.18 -21.00 8.29
CA GLN A 160 -9.75 -20.24 9.41
C GLN A 160 -8.91 -19.01 9.75
N GLN A 161 -7.59 -19.17 9.82
CA GLN A 161 -6.68 -18.06 10.08
C GLN A 161 -6.79 -16.97 9.00
N LYS A 162 -6.80 -17.37 7.72
CA LYS A 162 -6.91 -16.43 6.61
C LYS A 162 -8.24 -15.68 6.65
N LEU A 163 -9.35 -16.38 6.87
CA LEU A 163 -10.68 -15.78 6.95
C LEU A 163 -10.74 -14.71 8.08
N VAL A 164 -10.26 -15.04 9.29
CA VAL A 164 -10.23 -14.09 10.43
C VAL A 164 -9.38 -12.86 10.12
N VAL A 165 -8.24 -13.02 9.46
CA VAL A 165 -7.39 -11.89 9.03
C VAL A 165 -8.15 -10.97 8.07
N LEU A 166 -8.82 -11.53 7.07
CA LEU A 166 -9.60 -10.75 6.09
C LEU A 166 -10.77 -10.01 6.74
N LEU A 167 -11.49 -10.66 7.65
CA LEU A 167 -12.56 -10.03 8.44
C LEU A 167 -12.04 -8.87 9.30
N GLY A 168 -10.91 -9.06 9.99
CA GLY A 168 -10.27 -8.01 10.78
C GLY A 168 -9.80 -6.84 9.93
N ALA A 169 -9.37 -7.10 8.70
CA ALA A 169 -8.98 -6.10 7.70
C ALA A 169 -10.16 -5.41 7.01
N ARG A 170 -11.41 -5.86 7.26
CA ARG A 170 -12.62 -5.44 6.52
C ARG A 170 -12.51 -5.67 5.01
N ASP A 171 -11.93 -6.80 4.64
CA ASP A 171 -11.72 -7.26 3.26
C ASP A 171 -12.15 -8.73 3.13
N ALA A 172 -13.21 -9.12 3.85
CA ALA A 172 -13.70 -10.48 3.84
C ALA A 172 -14.39 -10.84 2.50
N PRO A 173 -14.38 -12.12 2.11
CA PRO A 173 -15.20 -12.60 0.99
C PRO A 173 -16.68 -12.29 1.23
N ASP A 174 -17.44 -12.11 0.15
CA ASP A 174 -18.89 -11.95 0.22
C ASP A 174 -19.55 -13.19 0.80
N ILE A 175 -19.11 -14.37 0.35
CA ILE A 175 -19.63 -15.67 0.75
C ILE A 175 -18.47 -16.54 1.26
N PHE A 176 -18.68 -17.19 2.40
CA PHE A 176 -17.71 -18.14 2.95
C PHE A 176 -18.41 -19.21 3.80
N SER A 177 -17.75 -20.34 4.03
CA SER A 177 -18.25 -21.37 4.95
C SER A 177 -17.59 -21.27 6.34
N LEU A 178 -18.31 -21.70 7.36
CA LEU A 178 -17.85 -21.76 8.74
C LEU A 178 -18.18 -23.12 9.36
N ALA A 179 -17.31 -23.59 10.25
CA ALA A 179 -17.66 -24.66 11.16
C ALA A 179 -18.71 -24.17 12.18
N GLU A 180 -19.53 -25.08 12.71
CA GLU A 180 -20.70 -24.74 13.55
C GLU A 180 -20.37 -23.78 14.70
N GLN A 181 -19.30 -24.03 15.45
CA GLN A 181 -18.91 -23.20 16.59
C GLN A 181 -18.57 -21.76 16.17
N GLN A 182 -17.84 -21.62 15.06
CA GLN A 182 -17.48 -20.32 14.51
C GLN A 182 -18.71 -19.62 13.96
N PHE A 183 -19.57 -20.33 13.23
CA PHE A 183 -20.85 -19.79 12.75
C PHE A 183 -21.66 -19.14 13.87
N ARG A 184 -21.90 -19.87 14.97
CA ARG A 184 -22.67 -19.34 16.11
C ARG A 184 -22.03 -18.09 16.72
N MET A 185 -20.70 -18.10 16.88
CA MET A 185 -19.96 -16.94 17.39
C MET A 185 -20.11 -15.71 16.48
N PHE A 186 -19.97 -15.90 15.17
CA PHE A 186 -20.03 -14.82 14.19
C PHE A 186 -21.45 -14.26 14.03
N ALA A 187 -22.45 -15.14 14.01
CA ALA A 187 -23.86 -14.76 13.99
C ALA A 187 -24.24 -13.94 15.23
N ALA A 188 -23.90 -14.40 16.44
CA ALA A 188 -24.19 -13.69 17.70
C ALA A 188 -23.52 -12.31 17.76
N ASN A 189 -22.36 -12.16 17.12
CA ASN A 189 -21.64 -10.88 17.01
C ASN A 189 -22.08 -10.02 15.80
N LYS A 190 -23.14 -10.41 15.09
CA LYS A 190 -23.70 -9.69 13.92
C LYS A 190 -22.67 -9.47 12.80
N ALA A 191 -21.72 -10.39 12.66
CA ALA A 191 -20.71 -10.36 11.60
C ALA A 191 -21.22 -10.96 10.28
N LEU A 192 -22.38 -11.62 10.31
CA LEU A 192 -23.02 -12.30 9.18
C LEU A 192 -24.31 -11.58 8.80
N LEU A 193 -24.66 -11.61 7.52
CA LEU A 193 -25.92 -11.08 7.01
C LEU A 193 -27.10 -11.88 7.58
N ASP A 194 -28.16 -11.18 8.00
CA ASP A 194 -29.41 -11.80 8.40
C ASP A 194 -30.15 -12.30 7.15
N LEU A 195 -30.24 -13.62 7.00
CA LEU A 195 -30.87 -14.31 5.88
C LEU A 195 -32.36 -14.56 6.10
N THR A 196 -32.88 -14.22 7.28
CA THR A 196 -34.30 -14.41 7.62
C THR A 196 -35.25 -13.79 6.59
N PRO A 197 -35.06 -12.54 6.13
CA PRO A 197 -35.95 -11.93 5.13
C PRO A 197 -35.93 -12.67 3.78
N TYR A 198 -34.76 -13.18 3.38
CA TYR A 198 -34.61 -13.93 2.14
C TYR A 198 -35.31 -15.29 2.18
N LEU A 199 -35.26 -15.96 3.34
CA LEU A 199 -35.92 -17.25 3.54
C LEU A 199 -37.44 -17.11 3.73
N GLU A 200 -37.90 -16.08 4.43
CA GLU A 200 -39.33 -15.81 4.61
C GLU A 200 -40.02 -15.45 3.29
N GLY A 201 -39.33 -14.75 2.38
CA GLY A 201 -39.81 -14.48 1.04
C GLY A 201 -39.88 -15.71 0.12
N HIS A 202 -39.14 -16.77 0.46
CA HIS A 202 -38.93 -17.96 -0.36
C HIS A 202 -39.00 -19.25 0.47
N PRO A 203 -40.20 -19.63 0.99
CA PRO A 203 -40.36 -20.79 1.86
C PRO A 203 -39.92 -22.12 1.21
N GLU A 204 -39.93 -22.20 -0.13
CA GLU A 204 -39.38 -23.32 -0.88
C GLU A 204 -37.87 -23.51 -0.66
N LEU A 205 -37.11 -22.42 -0.51
CA LEU A 205 -35.68 -22.47 -0.23
C LEU A 205 -35.42 -22.94 1.20
N ALA A 206 -36.24 -22.48 2.15
CA ALA A 206 -36.17 -22.95 3.53
C ALA A 206 -36.41 -24.47 3.62
N ALA A 207 -37.46 -24.97 2.98
CA ALA A 207 -37.76 -26.41 2.98
C ALA A 207 -36.66 -27.24 2.30
N ARG A 208 -36.05 -26.71 1.23
CA ARG A 208 -35.01 -27.39 0.45
C ARG A 208 -33.68 -27.44 1.18
N PHE A 209 -33.22 -26.32 1.73
CA PHE A 209 -31.91 -26.22 2.35
C PHE A 209 -31.89 -26.62 3.83
N PHE A 210 -33.05 -26.64 4.49
CA PHE A 210 -33.18 -27.00 5.90
C PHE A 210 -34.14 -28.18 6.06
N PRO A 211 -33.76 -29.40 5.65
CA PRO A 211 -34.66 -30.56 5.69
C PRO A 211 -35.14 -30.92 7.10
N ASN A 212 -34.39 -30.49 8.13
CA ASN A 212 -34.71 -30.71 9.54
C ASN A 212 -35.25 -29.45 10.25
N GLY A 213 -35.73 -28.47 9.50
CA GLY A 213 -36.14 -27.17 10.03
C GLY A 213 -34.98 -26.19 10.20
N THR A 214 -35.32 -24.91 10.33
CA THR A 214 -34.36 -23.80 10.46
C THR A 214 -33.92 -23.59 11.91
N GLU A 215 -34.68 -24.11 12.88
CA GLU A 215 -34.47 -23.91 14.32
C GLU A 215 -33.06 -24.26 14.81
N PRO A 216 -32.41 -25.36 14.37
CA PRO A 216 -31.05 -25.69 14.81
C PRO A 216 -29.99 -24.63 14.42
N TYR A 217 -30.27 -23.87 13.37
CA TYR A 217 -29.39 -22.85 12.79
C TYR A 217 -29.76 -21.43 13.25
N SER A 218 -30.80 -21.29 14.08
CA SER A 218 -31.19 -20.01 14.64
C SER A 218 -30.19 -19.54 15.70
N VAL A 219 -29.83 -18.26 15.61
CA VAL A 219 -29.00 -17.55 16.58
C VAL A 219 -29.70 -16.25 16.91
N ASP A 220 -29.99 -16.00 18.18
CA ASP A 220 -30.70 -14.80 18.65
C ASP A 220 -32.02 -14.50 17.90
N GLY A 221 -32.71 -15.54 17.43
CA GLY A 221 -33.99 -15.44 16.72
C GLY A 221 -33.89 -15.18 15.21
N GLY A 222 -32.68 -15.10 14.64
CA GLY A 222 -32.46 -14.96 13.19
C GLY A 222 -31.72 -16.15 12.58
N ILE A 223 -31.77 -16.27 11.26
CA ILE A 223 -31.00 -17.24 10.47
C ILE A 223 -29.89 -16.49 9.73
N TYR A 224 -28.64 -16.88 9.96
CA TYR A 224 -27.46 -16.17 9.44
C TYR A 224 -26.61 -16.98 8.47
N GLY A 225 -27.06 -18.19 8.14
CA GLY A 225 -26.33 -19.10 7.28
C GLY A 225 -27.19 -20.27 6.84
N VAL A 226 -26.71 -20.96 5.82
CA VAL A 226 -27.37 -22.10 5.20
C VAL A 226 -26.43 -23.31 5.28
N PRO A 227 -26.88 -24.45 5.82
CA PRO A 227 -26.02 -25.62 5.98
C PRO A 227 -25.57 -26.17 4.63
N HIS A 228 -24.33 -26.64 4.60
CA HIS A 228 -23.85 -27.47 3.50
C HIS A 228 -24.65 -28.78 3.50
N PRO A 229 -25.20 -29.23 2.35
CA PRO A 229 -26.09 -30.39 2.31
C PRO A 229 -25.40 -31.71 2.69
N ALA A 230 -24.09 -31.80 2.47
CA ALA A 230 -23.29 -33.02 2.68
C ALA A 230 -22.18 -32.91 3.73
N ARG A 231 -21.93 -31.74 4.34
CA ARG A 231 -20.79 -31.52 5.27
C ARG A 231 -21.24 -30.76 6.50
N ASN A 232 -20.47 -30.88 7.58
CA ASN A 232 -20.67 -30.10 8.80
C ASN A 232 -20.12 -28.67 8.66
N GLU A 233 -20.64 -27.95 7.67
CA GLU A 233 -20.28 -26.57 7.36
C GLU A 233 -21.54 -25.75 7.16
N ILE A 234 -21.45 -24.44 7.44
CA ILE A 234 -22.55 -23.50 7.26
C ILE A 234 -22.02 -22.36 6.39
N PHE A 235 -22.62 -22.19 5.22
CA PHE A 235 -22.35 -21.05 4.35
C PHE A 235 -23.01 -19.80 4.92
N ALA A 236 -22.30 -18.69 4.90
CA ALA A 236 -22.79 -17.41 5.35
C ALA A 236 -22.38 -16.30 4.38
N ILE A 237 -23.09 -15.18 4.45
CA ILE A 237 -22.76 -13.96 3.73
C ILE A 237 -22.21 -12.95 4.74
N TRP A 238 -21.15 -12.23 4.35
CA TRP A 238 -20.58 -11.19 5.19
C TRP A 238 -21.57 -10.05 5.43
N ALA A 239 -21.73 -9.60 6.67
CA ALA A 239 -22.66 -8.50 7.00
C ALA A 239 -22.32 -7.17 6.28
N LEU A 240 -21.08 -6.98 5.85
CA LEU A 240 -20.63 -5.79 5.12
C LEU A 240 -20.40 -6.04 3.62
N SER A 241 -20.92 -7.14 3.07
CA SER A 241 -20.86 -7.38 1.63
C SER A 241 -21.43 -6.17 0.88
N PRO A 242 -20.72 -5.65 -0.13
CA PRO A 242 -21.21 -4.53 -0.94
C PRO A 242 -22.41 -4.90 -1.82
N ASN A 243 -22.67 -6.19 -2.06
CA ASN A 243 -23.73 -6.67 -2.95
C ASN A 243 -24.52 -7.82 -2.29
N PRO A 244 -25.24 -7.59 -1.19
CA PRO A 244 -25.83 -8.66 -0.37
C PRO A 244 -26.90 -9.47 -1.12
N ASP A 245 -27.76 -8.82 -1.92
CA ASP A 245 -28.80 -9.52 -2.68
C ASP A 245 -28.20 -10.42 -3.77
N THR A 246 -27.19 -9.91 -4.49
CA THR A 246 -26.47 -10.71 -5.48
C THR A 246 -25.68 -11.85 -4.82
N ALA A 247 -25.09 -11.62 -3.65
CA ALA A 247 -24.42 -12.66 -2.88
C ALA A 247 -25.41 -13.75 -2.45
N TRP A 248 -26.64 -13.39 -2.07
CA TRP A 248 -27.70 -14.36 -1.79
C TRP A 248 -28.04 -15.21 -3.01
N ASP A 249 -28.27 -14.59 -4.17
CA ASP A 249 -28.58 -15.32 -5.42
C ASP A 249 -27.45 -16.28 -5.80
N VAL A 250 -26.20 -15.84 -5.66
CA VAL A 250 -25.01 -16.66 -5.91
C VAL A 250 -24.89 -17.80 -4.91
N LEU A 251 -25.20 -17.57 -3.62
CA LEU A 251 -25.19 -18.61 -2.60
C LEU A 251 -26.26 -19.68 -2.89
N VAL A 252 -27.47 -19.28 -3.27
CA VAL A 252 -28.55 -20.20 -3.65
C VAL A 252 -28.13 -21.06 -4.84
N MET A 253 -27.55 -20.45 -5.87
CA MET A 253 -27.04 -21.15 -7.05
C MET A 253 -25.90 -22.13 -6.70
N LEU A 254 -24.97 -21.74 -5.83
CA LEU A 254 -23.89 -22.59 -5.37
C LEU A 254 -24.42 -23.80 -4.59
N LEU A 255 -25.37 -23.58 -3.68
CA LEU A 255 -25.99 -24.65 -2.91
C LEU A 255 -26.82 -25.60 -3.78
N ASP A 256 -27.46 -25.09 -4.84
CA ASP A 256 -28.17 -25.94 -5.80
C ASP A 256 -27.21 -26.83 -6.59
N LYS A 257 -26.06 -26.29 -7.00
CA LYS A 257 -24.99 -27.09 -7.62
C LYS A 257 -24.52 -28.19 -6.68
N ILE A 258 -24.16 -27.84 -5.43
CA ILE A 258 -23.73 -28.81 -4.42
C ILE A 258 -24.81 -29.86 -4.18
N ASN A 259 -26.06 -29.46 -3.96
CA ASN A 259 -27.15 -30.39 -3.68
C ASN A 259 -27.46 -31.32 -4.87
N SER A 260 -27.16 -30.92 -6.11
CA SER A 260 -27.43 -31.72 -7.30
C SER A 260 -26.37 -32.78 -7.58
N ASP A 261 -25.09 -32.50 -7.36
CA ASP A 261 -24.00 -33.36 -7.87
C ASP A 261 -22.73 -33.38 -6.99
N TRP A 262 -22.85 -33.09 -5.69
CA TRP A 262 -21.70 -33.17 -4.78
C TRP A 262 -21.04 -34.57 -4.79
N PRO A 263 -19.71 -34.67 -4.99
CA PRO A 263 -19.01 -35.94 -4.99
C PRO A 263 -19.07 -36.65 -3.64
N GLN A 264 -19.29 -37.97 -3.65
CA GLN A 264 -19.39 -38.76 -2.42
C GLN A 264 -18.06 -38.75 -1.64
N GLU A 265 -16.94 -38.74 -2.36
CA GLU A 265 -15.57 -38.69 -1.81
C GLU A 265 -15.33 -37.39 -1.03
N LEU A 266 -16.04 -36.32 -1.39
CA LEU A 266 -15.99 -35.03 -0.72
C LEU A 266 -16.97 -34.93 0.45
N THR A 267 -17.71 -35.96 0.84
CA THR A 267 -18.70 -35.87 1.95
C THR A 267 -18.04 -35.95 3.34
N GLY A 268 -16.75 -36.31 3.41
CA GLY A 268 -16.01 -36.39 4.68
C GLY A 268 -15.81 -35.07 5.42
N GLU A 269 -15.45 -35.15 6.70
CA GLU A 269 -15.07 -33.98 7.49
C GLU A 269 -13.78 -33.35 6.95
N LEU A 270 -13.75 -32.01 6.94
CA LEU A 270 -12.57 -31.27 6.58
C LEU A 270 -11.53 -31.33 7.68
N ILE A 271 -10.29 -31.61 7.29
CA ILE A 271 -9.15 -31.60 8.19
C ILE A 271 -8.66 -30.16 8.35
N PHE A 272 -9.01 -29.53 9.47
CA PHE A 272 -8.54 -28.19 9.81
C PHE A 272 -7.21 -28.20 10.56
N GLU A 273 -6.83 -29.33 11.19
CA GLU A 273 -5.61 -29.41 11.97
C GLU A 273 -4.53 -30.29 11.31
N PRO A 274 -3.27 -29.83 11.23
CA PRO A 274 -2.19 -30.58 10.58
C PRO A 274 -1.97 -32.00 11.12
N TRP A 275 -2.21 -32.23 12.41
CA TRP A 275 -2.01 -33.54 13.06
C TRP A 275 -3.14 -34.54 12.81
N GLN A 276 -4.24 -34.13 12.17
CA GLN A 276 -5.33 -35.01 11.76
C GLN A 276 -5.11 -35.57 10.34
N ILE A 277 -4.03 -35.16 9.64
CA ILE A 277 -3.69 -35.70 8.32
C ILE A 277 -3.17 -37.14 8.50
N GLU A 278 -3.94 -38.12 8.01
CA GLU A 278 -3.44 -39.48 7.87
C GLU A 278 -2.33 -39.51 6.83
N ILE A 279 -1.09 -39.73 7.27
CA ILE A 279 0.03 -39.93 6.36
C ILE A 279 -0.09 -41.35 5.81
N PRO A 280 -0.31 -41.56 4.50
CA PRO A 280 -0.28 -42.91 3.95
C PRO A 280 1.07 -43.53 4.27
N GLY A 281 1.04 -44.68 4.95
CA GLY A 281 2.25 -45.42 5.27
C GLY A 281 3.03 -45.76 3.99
N PRO A 282 4.36 -45.94 4.07
CA PRO A 282 5.14 -46.29 2.89
C PRO A 282 4.66 -47.63 2.30
N GLY A 283 3.88 -47.59 1.21
CA GLY A 283 3.51 -48.74 0.40
C GLY A 283 2.01 -49.07 0.28
N GLN A 284 1.19 -48.13 -0.20
CA GLN A 284 -0.08 -48.44 -0.89
C GLN A 284 -0.13 -47.69 -2.21
#